data_AF-A0AAN8K3K2-F1
#
_entry.id   AF-A0AAN8K3K2-F1
#
_cell.length_a   1.000
_cell.length_b   1.000
_cell.length_c   1.000
_cell.angle_alpha   90.00
_cell.angle_beta   90.00
_cell.angle_gamma   90.00
#
_symmetry.space_group_name_H-M   'P 1'
#
loop_
_entity.id
_entity.type
_entity.pdbx_description
1 polymer ?
#
loop_
_entity_poly.entity_id
_entity_poly.type
_entity_poly.pdbx_seq_one_letter_code
_entity_poly.pdbx_strand_id
1 'polypeptide(L)'
;MTECGDCYDVFLGALREKKLGEMANVIDSDPEQKEVKTERPITRSQRAKVEKGAMEEDHLDIWSSEHDFLVAEFKNHLGDLIMKLFCKMIIDSDDKEKIRREIRDNYNVGGATCLVEILANRGEHVLPRIIKVLKPTYNKIANRLEDRLAELKLERL
;
A
#
# COMPACT_ATOMS: atom_id res chain seq x y z
N MET A 1 9.68 -33.02 23.65
CA MET A 1 8.86 -32.27 22.68
C MET A 1 9.77 -31.22 22.09
N THR A 2 10.08 -31.33 20.81
CA THR A 2 11.18 -30.62 20.16
C THR A 2 10.86 -29.15 19.95
N GLU A 3 11.86 -28.32 20.24
CA GLU A 3 11.92 -26.87 20.11
C GLU A 3 11.70 -26.42 18.66
N CYS A 4 11.02 -25.29 18.47
CA CYS A 4 11.01 -24.55 17.20
C CYS A 4 10.85 -23.06 17.52
N GLY A 5 11.90 -22.46 18.08
CA GLY A 5 11.96 -21.05 18.46
C GLY A 5 13.16 -20.27 17.91
N ASP A 6 14.15 -20.96 17.31
CA ASP A 6 15.50 -20.37 17.12
C ASP A 6 15.91 -20.06 15.67
N CYS A 7 14.97 -20.06 14.71
CA CYS A 7 15.32 -19.79 13.31
C CYS A 7 15.36 -18.29 12.94
N TYR A 8 14.76 -17.39 13.73
CA TYR A 8 14.74 -15.95 13.45
C TYR A 8 15.97 -15.21 14.00
N ASP A 9 16.46 -15.59 15.19
CA ASP A 9 17.63 -14.95 15.80
C ASP A 9 18.94 -15.33 15.09
N VAL A 10 19.01 -16.54 14.52
CA VAL A 10 20.12 -16.97 13.65
C VAL A 10 20.13 -16.17 12.33
N PHE A 11 18.95 -15.81 11.80
CA PHE A 11 18.83 -15.02 10.57
C PHE A 11 19.23 -13.54 10.79
N LEU A 12 18.83 -12.95 11.92
CA LEU A 12 19.24 -11.59 12.30
C LEU A 12 20.73 -11.51 12.69
N GLY A 13 21.29 -12.57 13.26
CA GLY A 13 22.73 -12.70 13.50
C GLY A 13 23.53 -12.73 12.20
N ALA A 14 23.08 -13.50 11.19
CA ALA A 14 23.75 -13.62 9.90
C ALA A 14 23.72 -12.33 9.05
N LEU A 15 22.70 -11.47 9.24
CA LEU A 15 22.61 -10.17 8.57
C LEU A 15 23.51 -9.10 9.20
N ARG A 16 23.88 -9.24 10.48
CA ARG A 16 24.71 -8.28 11.20
C ARG A 16 26.22 -8.46 10.95
N GLU A 17 26.65 -9.64 10.46
CA GLU A 17 28.06 -9.92 10.14
C GLU A 17 28.47 -9.59 8.69
N LYS A 18 27.51 -9.36 7.77
CA LYS A 18 27.84 -8.92 6.40
C LYS A 18 27.88 -7.39 6.29
N LYS A 19 29.04 -6.84 6.68
CA LYS A 19 29.53 -5.56 6.17
C LYS A 19 29.43 -5.52 4.63
N LEU A 20 28.64 -4.61 4.12
CA LEU A 20 28.76 -3.95 2.80
C LEU A 20 28.05 -2.61 3.01
N GLY A 21 28.67 -1.44 2.99
CA GLY A 21 29.94 -1.03 2.44
C GLY A 21 29.71 0.44 2.11
N GLU A 22 30.60 1.30 2.59
CA GLU A 22 30.62 2.74 2.31
C GLU A 22 30.46 2.99 0.81
N MET A 23 29.62 3.94 0.42
CA MET A 23 29.87 4.75 -0.77
C MET A 23 29.13 6.09 -0.68
N ALA A 24 29.93 7.13 -0.88
CA ALA A 24 29.67 8.53 -0.63
C ALA A 24 28.63 9.16 -1.58
N ASN A 25 27.89 10.14 -1.08
CA ASN A 25 27.29 11.18 -1.89
C ASN A 25 28.18 12.43 -1.82
N VAL A 26 28.88 12.71 -2.92
CA VAL A 26 29.45 14.02 -3.24
C VAL A 26 29.16 14.25 -4.71
N ILE A 27 28.22 15.13 -5.04
CA ILE A 27 28.27 15.92 -6.26
C ILE A 27 27.74 17.32 -5.94
N ASP A 28 28.65 18.28 -6.10
CA ASP A 28 28.54 19.72 -5.99
C ASP A 28 27.61 20.36 -7.05
N SER A 29 27.08 21.51 -6.65
CA SER A 29 26.48 22.67 -7.35
C SER A 29 27.16 23.06 -8.68
N ASP A 30 26.45 23.27 -9.82
CA ASP A 30 25.76 24.51 -10.34
C ASP A 30 26.51 25.02 -11.63
N PRO A 31 26.09 25.99 -12.49
CA PRO A 31 24.78 26.54 -12.91
C PRO A 31 24.55 26.59 -14.47
N GLU A 32 23.35 27.07 -14.87
CA GLU A 32 23.02 27.94 -16.02
C GLU A 32 22.70 27.43 -17.46
N GLN A 33 21.51 27.91 -17.91
CA GLN A 33 21.10 28.42 -19.25
C GLN A 33 20.78 27.46 -20.42
N LYS A 34 19.50 27.42 -20.85
CA LYS A 34 18.88 28.29 -21.90
C LYS A 34 17.55 27.73 -22.41
N GLU A 35 16.56 28.61 -22.57
CA GLU A 35 15.26 28.35 -23.20
C GLU A 35 15.39 28.02 -24.70
N VAL A 36 14.57 27.10 -25.23
CA VAL A 36 14.09 27.15 -26.62
C VAL A 36 12.64 26.63 -26.68
N LYS A 37 11.73 27.52 -27.07
CA LYS A 37 10.36 27.21 -27.51
C LYS A 37 10.41 26.45 -28.83
N THR A 38 9.70 25.31 -28.92
CA THR A 38 9.14 24.83 -30.20
C THR A 38 7.81 24.14 -29.95
N GLU A 39 6.74 24.77 -30.42
CA GLU A 39 5.44 24.15 -30.67
C GLU A 39 5.62 23.00 -31.69
N ARG A 40 5.06 21.81 -31.38
CA ARG A 40 4.71 20.74 -32.33
C ARG A 40 3.93 19.62 -31.59
N PRO A 41 3.21 18.76 -32.33
CA PRO A 41 1.77 18.54 -32.22
C PRO A 41 1.36 17.57 -31.09
N ILE A 42 0.11 17.69 -30.65
CA ILE A 42 -0.54 16.77 -29.70
C ILE A 42 -0.48 15.35 -30.27
N THR A 43 0.46 14.56 -29.77
CA THR A 43 0.55 13.13 -30.08
C THR A 43 -0.43 12.37 -29.21
N ARG A 44 -0.85 11.19 -29.71
CA ARG A 44 -1.61 10.11 -29.06
C ARG A 44 -1.26 9.84 -27.58
N SER A 45 -0.08 10.29 -27.14
CA SER A 45 0.48 10.20 -25.79
C SER A 45 -0.25 11.03 -24.72
N GLN A 46 -1.05 12.05 -25.10
CA GLN A 46 -1.81 12.84 -24.12
C GLN A 46 -3.09 12.16 -23.60
N ARG A 47 -3.65 11.16 -24.30
CA ARG A 47 -4.83 10.40 -23.82
C ARG A 47 -4.53 9.54 -22.59
N ALA A 48 -3.39 8.86 -22.58
CA ALA A 48 -3.00 7.95 -21.50
C ALA A 48 -2.71 8.66 -20.16
N LYS A 49 -2.40 9.97 -20.19
CA LYS A 49 -2.19 10.76 -18.97
C LYS A 49 -3.50 11.17 -18.30
N VAL A 50 -4.56 11.40 -19.08
CA VAL A 50 -5.88 11.74 -18.56
C VAL A 50 -6.58 10.49 -17.99
N GLU A 51 -6.46 9.34 -18.66
CA GLU A 51 -7.02 8.07 -18.16
C GLU A 51 -6.39 7.59 -16.84
N LYS A 52 -5.08 7.81 -16.65
CA LYS A 52 -4.39 7.46 -15.39
C LYS A 52 -4.85 8.30 -14.20
N GLY A 53 -5.03 9.60 -14.38
CA GLY A 53 -5.47 10.49 -13.29
C GLY A 53 -6.89 10.17 -12.82
N ALA A 54 -7.80 9.88 -13.75
CA ALA A 54 -9.16 9.48 -13.40
C ALA A 54 -9.18 8.14 -12.65
N MET A 55 -8.31 7.18 -13.02
CA MET A 55 -8.29 5.86 -12.38
C MET A 55 -7.76 5.93 -10.93
N GLU A 56 -6.77 6.79 -10.64
CA GLU A 56 -6.30 7.04 -9.28
C GLU A 56 -7.38 7.65 -8.36
N GLU A 57 -8.23 8.54 -8.88
CA GLU A 57 -9.36 9.14 -8.13
C GLU A 57 -10.40 8.08 -7.72
N ASP A 58 -10.82 7.20 -8.63
CA ASP A 58 -11.79 6.13 -8.34
C ASP A 58 -11.34 5.22 -7.20
N HIS A 59 -10.05 4.89 -7.17
CA HIS A 59 -9.51 4.01 -6.15
C HIS A 59 -9.53 4.68 -4.77
N LEU A 60 -9.23 5.98 -4.70
CA LEU A 60 -9.35 6.76 -3.47
C LEU A 60 -10.82 6.90 -3.03
N ASP A 61 -11.75 6.97 -3.98
CA ASP A 61 -13.19 6.99 -3.71
C ASP A 61 -13.69 5.67 -3.12
N ILE A 62 -13.17 4.51 -3.55
CA ILE A 62 -13.50 3.21 -2.92
C ILE A 62 -13.05 3.20 -1.46
N TRP A 63 -11.81 3.60 -1.19
CA TRP A 63 -11.28 3.60 0.18
C TRP A 63 -12.05 4.54 1.10
N SER A 64 -12.44 5.71 0.58
CA SER A 64 -13.19 6.71 1.33
C SER A 64 -14.64 6.28 1.57
N SER A 65 -15.32 5.76 0.55
CA SER A 65 -16.72 5.33 0.64
C SER A 65 -16.91 4.07 1.48
N GLU A 66 -15.93 3.18 1.50
CA GLU A 66 -15.96 1.94 2.28
C GLU A 66 -15.21 2.03 3.61
N HIS A 67 -14.67 3.20 3.96
CA HIS A 67 -13.81 3.39 5.12
C HIS A 67 -14.40 2.82 6.41
N ASP A 68 -15.62 3.25 6.78
CA ASP A 68 -16.25 2.84 8.04
C ASP A 68 -16.56 1.34 8.09
N PHE A 69 -16.94 0.77 6.95
CA PHE A 69 -17.16 -0.66 6.82
C PHE A 69 -15.85 -1.44 6.99
N LEU A 70 -14.78 -1.00 6.32
CA LEU A 70 -13.46 -1.64 6.39
C LEU A 70 -12.89 -1.57 7.80
N VAL A 71 -12.98 -0.43 8.48
CA VAL A 71 -12.53 -0.28 9.87
C VAL A 71 -13.32 -1.21 10.80
N ALA A 72 -14.65 -1.28 10.62
CA ALA A 72 -15.51 -2.13 11.43
C ALA A 72 -15.21 -3.63 11.27
N GLU A 73 -14.83 -4.07 10.07
CA GLU A 73 -14.47 -5.47 9.81
C GLU A 73 -13.01 -5.77 10.19
N PHE A 74 -12.07 -4.88 9.87
CA PHE A 74 -10.64 -5.07 10.12
C PHE A 74 -10.29 -5.10 11.61
N LYS A 75 -10.96 -4.30 12.45
CA LYS A 75 -10.69 -4.27 13.90
C LYS A 75 -10.85 -5.63 14.58
N ASN A 76 -11.66 -6.53 14.03
CA ASN A 76 -11.90 -7.87 14.57
C ASN A 76 -10.81 -8.89 14.16
N HIS A 77 -10.01 -8.57 13.14
CA HIS A 77 -9.07 -9.50 12.51
C HIS A 77 -7.67 -8.90 12.29
N LEU A 78 -7.38 -7.79 12.98
CA LEU A 78 -6.27 -6.91 12.68
C LEU A 78 -4.90 -7.60 12.71
N GLY A 79 -4.66 -8.51 13.66
CA GLY A 79 -3.41 -9.25 13.77
C GLY A 79 -3.10 -10.15 12.56
N ASP A 80 -4.09 -10.95 12.13
CA ASP A 80 -3.94 -11.84 10.97
C ASP A 80 -3.85 -11.03 9.66
N LEU A 81 -4.64 -9.95 9.55
CA LEU A 81 -4.59 -9.03 8.41
C LEU A 81 -3.21 -8.38 8.24
N ILE A 82 -2.65 -7.79 9.30
CA ILE A 82 -1.31 -7.20 9.27
C ILE A 82 -0.28 -8.25 8.81
N MET A 83 -0.33 -9.45 9.36
CA MET A 83 0.63 -10.51 8.99
C MET A 83 0.50 -10.90 7.53
N LYS A 84 -0.73 -11.10 7.02
CA LYS A 84 -0.98 -11.46 5.62
C LYS A 84 -0.53 -10.38 4.65
N LEU A 85 -0.83 -9.12 4.96
CA LEU A 85 -0.45 -7.98 4.11
C LEU A 85 1.08 -7.78 4.12
N PHE A 86 1.73 -7.97 5.27
CA PHE A 86 3.18 -7.91 5.39
C PHE A 86 3.88 -9.04 4.62
N CYS A 87 3.45 -10.30 4.79
CA CYS A 87 4.00 -11.45 4.06
C CYS A 87 3.82 -11.35 2.53
N LYS A 88 2.89 -10.53 2.06
CA LYS A 88 2.64 -10.27 0.63
C LYS A 88 3.28 -8.97 0.14
N MET A 89 4.10 -8.34 0.97
CA MET A 89 4.80 -7.07 0.69
C MET A 89 3.82 -5.99 0.19
N ILE A 90 2.64 -5.92 0.82
CA ILE A 90 1.66 -4.85 0.59
C ILE A 90 1.92 -3.70 1.58
N ILE A 91 2.21 -4.05 2.82
CA ILE A 91 2.70 -3.14 3.85
C ILE A 91 4.13 -3.55 4.23
N ASP A 92 4.93 -2.59 4.68
CA ASP A 92 6.31 -2.83 5.11
C ASP A 92 6.45 -2.87 6.65
N SER A 93 7.71 -2.90 7.12
CA SER A 93 7.98 -2.95 8.56
C SER A 93 7.62 -1.65 9.27
N ASP A 94 7.74 -0.51 8.59
CA ASP A 94 7.47 0.80 9.17
C ASP A 94 5.96 1.01 9.30
N ASP A 95 5.19 0.61 8.29
CA ASP A 95 3.73 0.54 8.34
C ASP A 95 3.25 -0.32 9.51
N LYS A 96 3.83 -1.52 9.67
CA LYS A 96 3.49 -2.44 10.76
C LYS A 96 3.77 -1.81 12.13
N GLU A 97 4.87 -1.08 12.27
CA GLU A 97 5.18 -0.40 13.53
C GLU A 97 4.28 0.84 13.75
N LYS A 98 3.89 1.54 12.69
CA LYS A 98 2.88 2.60 12.76
C LYS A 98 1.54 2.06 13.25
N ILE A 99 1.05 0.96 12.67
CA ILE A 99 -0.20 0.32 13.07
C ILE A 99 -0.12 -0.16 14.52
N ARG A 100 1.02 -0.74 14.96
CA ARG A 100 1.21 -1.17 16.35
C ARG A 100 1.15 -0.01 17.36
N ARG A 101 1.69 1.15 17.00
CA ARG A 101 1.57 2.37 17.81
C ARG A 101 0.11 2.79 17.93
N GLU A 102 -0.62 2.82 16.82
CA GLU A 102 -2.04 3.15 16.84
C GLU A 102 -2.90 2.14 17.62
N ILE A 103 -2.56 0.85 17.59
CA ILE A 103 -3.21 -0.15 18.44
C ILE A 103 -2.98 0.14 19.94
N ARG A 104 -1.79 0.64 20.30
CA ARG A 104 -1.47 0.97 21.69
C ARG A 104 -2.25 2.18 22.18
N ASP A 105 -2.35 3.19 21.33
CA ASP A 105 -2.89 4.49 21.72
C ASP A 105 -4.43 4.52 21.57
N ASN A 106 -4.95 3.88 20.54
CA ASN A 106 -6.35 3.97 20.09
C ASN A 106 -7.04 2.59 19.95
N TYR A 107 -6.46 1.53 20.53
CA TYR A 107 -6.94 0.15 20.44
C TYR A 107 -7.09 -0.35 18.99
N ASN A 108 -7.76 -1.48 18.80
CA ASN A 108 -7.96 -2.09 17.48
C ASN A 108 -8.68 -1.17 16.48
N VAL A 109 -9.47 -0.20 16.96
CA VAL A 109 -10.15 0.76 16.08
C VAL A 109 -9.13 1.68 15.42
N GLY A 110 -8.26 2.33 16.19
CA GLY A 110 -7.21 3.19 15.62
C GLY A 110 -6.21 2.41 14.77
N GLY A 111 -5.85 1.20 15.17
CA GLY A 111 -5.03 0.32 14.34
C GLY A 111 -5.68 -0.05 13.00
N ALA A 112 -6.99 -0.32 12.99
CA ALA A 112 -7.74 -0.61 11.77
C ALA A 112 -7.88 0.64 10.87
N THR A 113 -8.17 1.81 11.46
CA THR A 113 -8.18 3.09 10.75
C THR A 113 -6.83 3.35 10.08
N CYS A 114 -5.74 3.23 10.84
CA CYS A 114 -4.38 3.40 10.32
C CYS A 114 -4.07 2.42 9.18
N LEU A 115 -4.49 1.16 9.30
CA LEU A 115 -4.32 0.18 8.23
C LEU A 115 -5.07 0.61 6.96
N VAL A 116 -6.33 1.03 7.06
CA VAL A 116 -7.10 1.48 5.89
C VAL A 116 -6.43 2.70 5.22
N GLU A 117 -5.98 3.67 6.01
CA GLU A 117 -5.26 4.83 5.49
C GLU A 117 -3.95 4.46 4.77
N ILE A 118 -3.17 3.53 5.32
CA ILE A 118 -1.95 3.03 4.67
C ILE A 118 -2.29 2.40 3.32
N LEU A 119 -3.33 1.55 3.28
CA LEU A 119 -3.74 0.88 2.04
C LEU A 119 -4.27 1.87 1.00
N ALA A 120 -4.98 2.92 1.42
CA ALA A 120 -5.45 3.99 0.54
C ALA A 120 -4.28 4.78 -0.08
N ASN A 121 -3.25 5.08 0.70
CA ASN A 121 -2.08 5.86 0.25
C ASN A 121 -1.11 5.08 -0.66
N ARG A 122 -1.25 3.75 -0.78
CA ARG A 122 -0.38 2.91 -1.62
C ARG A 122 -0.71 2.96 -3.12
N GLY A 123 -1.81 3.63 -3.49
CA GLY A 123 -2.19 3.90 -4.88
C GLY A 123 -2.99 2.78 -5.57
N GLU A 124 -3.44 3.09 -6.79
CA GLU A 124 -4.42 2.30 -7.56
C GLU A 124 -4.06 0.83 -7.79
N HIS A 125 -2.77 0.53 -7.99
CA HIS A 125 -2.30 -0.81 -8.34
C HIS A 125 -2.38 -1.82 -7.17
N VAL A 126 -2.62 -1.33 -5.95
CA VAL A 126 -2.54 -2.16 -4.75
C VAL A 126 -3.91 -2.75 -4.39
N LEU A 127 -5.02 -2.08 -4.75
CA LEU A 127 -6.37 -2.58 -4.43
C LEU A 127 -6.65 -3.99 -5.01
N PRO A 128 -6.37 -4.30 -6.30
CA PRO A 128 -6.54 -5.66 -6.81
C PRO A 128 -5.65 -6.70 -6.11
N ARG A 129 -4.45 -6.31 -5.67
CA ARG A 129 -3.56 -7.18 -4.90
C ARG A 129 -4.11 -7.46 -3.51
N ILE A 130 -4.65 -6.44 -2.84
CA ILE A 130 -5.29 -6.56 -1.54
C ILE A 130 -6.49 -7.49 -1.64
N ILE A 131 -7.38 -7.27 -2.61
CA ILE A 131 -8.54 -8.14 -2.87
C ILE A 131 -8.10 -9.60 -3.00
N LYS A 132 -7.06 -9.88 -3.80
CA LYS A 132 -6.51 -11.23 -3.97
C LYS A 132 -5.97 -11.84 -2.67
N VAL A 133 -5.39 -11.03 -1.78
CA VAL A 133 -4.93 -11.47 -0.46
C VAL A 133 -6.09 -11.73 0.49
N LEU A 134 -7.14 -10.93 0.41
CA LEU A 134 -8.32 -11.06 1.26
C LEU A 134 -9.23 -12.22 0.85
N LYS A 135 -9.35 -12.52 -0.45
CA LYS A 135 -10.30 -13.52 -0.99
C LYS A 135 -10.33 -14.88 -0.28
N PRO A 136 -9.19 -15.50 0.10
CA PRO A 136 -9.21 -16.82 0.74
C PRO A 136 -9.75 -16.84 2.18
N THR A 137 -9.73 -15.71 2.90
CA THR A 137 -10.07 -15.67 4.35
C THR A 137 -11.17 -14.66 4.66
N TYR A 138 -11.20 -13.55 3.93
CA TYR A 138 -12.08 -12.41 4.13
C TYR A 138 -12.92 -12.19 2.88
N ASN A 139 -13.54 -13.27 2.38
CA ASN A 139 -14.29 -13.27 1.12
C ASN A 139 -15.39 -12.19 1.08
N LYS A 140 -16.07 -11.94 2.21
CA LYS A 140 -17.08 -10.89 2.33
C LYS A 140 -16.50 -9.50 2.03
N ILE A 141 -15.32 -9.19 2.58
CA ILE A 141 -14.64 -7.91 2.37
C ILE A 141 -14.12 -7.83 0.94
N ALA A 142 -13.49 -8.91 0.45
CA ALA A 142 -12.96 -8.98 -0.90
C ALA A 142 -14.05 -8.78 -1.96
N ASN A 143 -15.19 -9.47 -1.83
CA ASN A 143 -16.31 -9.33 -2.76
C ASN A 143 -16.89 -7.92 -2.73
N ARG A 144 -17.07 -7.32 -1.54
CA ARG A 144 -17.58 -5.95 -1.45
C ARG A 144 -16.66 -4.93 -2.14
N LEU A 145 -15.34 -5.10 -2.01
CA LEU A 145 -14.37 -4.28 -2.75
C LEU A 145 -14.38 -4.56 -4.26
N GLU A 146 -14.59 -5.81 -4.68
CA GLU A 146 -14.74 -6.18 -6.09
C GLU A 146 -16.02 -5.57 -6.70
N ASP A 147 -17.14 -5.62 -5.98
CA ASP A 147 -18.42 -5.07 -6.39
C ASP A 147 -18.32 -3.56 -6.58
N ARG A 148 -17.72 -2.84 -5.62
CA ARG A 148 -17.49 -1.39 -5.74
C ARG A 148 -16.58 -1.03 -6.91
N LEU A 149 -15.54 -1.82 -7.14
CA LEU A 149 -14.65 -1.64 -8.28
C LEU A 149 -15.33 -1.95 -9.62
N ALA A 150 -16.37 -2.79 -9.64
CA ALA A 150 -17.19 -3.04 -10.81
C ALA A 150 -18.21 -1.90 -11.05
N GLU A 151 -18.83 -1.37 -9.99
CA GLU A 151 -19.76 -0.24 -10.05
C GLU A 151 -19.09 1.01 -10.67
N LEU A 152 -17.91 1.40 -10.19
CA LEU A 152 -17.18 2.56 -10.74
C LEU A 152 -16.80 2.40 -12.21
N LYS A 153 -16.58 1.16 -12.67
CA LYS A 153 -16.34 0.89 -14.09
C LYS A 153 -17.59 1.03 -14.94
N LEU A 154 -18.78 0.77 -14.38
CA LEU A 154 -20.06 0.90 -15.07
C LEU A 154 -20.50 2.36 -15.18
N GLU A 155 -20.22 3.19 -14.18
CA GLU A 155 -20.51 4.63 -14.20
C GLU A 155 -19.72 5.41 -15.27
N ARG A 156 -18.70 4.79 -15.86
CA ARG A 156 -17.85 5.34 -16.93
C ARG A 156 -18.30 4.98 -18.35
N LEU A 157 -19.28 4.08 -18.51
CA LEU A 157 -19.83 3.64 -19.81
C LEU A 157 -21.06 4.46 -20.22
#